data_AF-A0A2S8GL55-F1
#
_entry.id   AF-A0A2S8GL55-F1
#
_cell.length_a   1.000
_cell.length_b   1.000
_cell.length_c   1.000
_cell.angle_alpha   90.00
_cell.angle_beta   90.00
_cell.angle_gamma   90.00
#
_symmetry.space_group_name_H-M   'P 1'
#
loop_
_entity.id
_entity.type
_entity.pdbx_description
1 polymer ?
#
loop_
_entity_poly.entity_id
_entity_poly.type
_entity_poly.pdbx_seq_one_letter_code
_entity_poly.pdbx_strand_id
1 'polypeptide(L)' 'MGIWDYEPTDTASNSFDSTNALPGTSEKLDILAARLEKGLPLWHPSDRRTFDDNEATRSFSL' A
#
# COMPACT_ATOMS: atom_id res chain seq x y z
N MET A 1 2.24 -24.09 10.29
CA MET A 1 3.47 -24.03 9.47
C MET A 1 3.23 -22.99 8.40
N GLY A 2 4.08 -21.96 8.32
CA GLY A 2 4.03 -20.98 7.23
C GLY A 2 4.82 -21.48 6.01
N ILE A 3 4.42 -21.03 4.83
CA ILE A 3 5.21 -21.19 3.60
C ILE A 3 6.19 -20.01 3.59
N TRP A 4 7.47 -20.29 3.84
CA TRP A 4 8.50 -19.25 4.01
C TRP A 4 9.08 -18.76 2.68
N ASP A 5 8.83 -19.50 1.60
CA ASP A 5 9.26 -19.25 0.22
C ASP A 5 8.07 -18.91 -0.69
N TYR A 6 6.92 -18.54 -0.12
CA TYR A 6 5.78 -18.14 -0.92
C TYR A 6 6.05 -16.80 -1.60
N GLU A 7 6.19 -16.85 -2.92
CA GLU A 7 6.19 -15.67 -3.78
C GLU A 7 4.79 -15.52 -4.40
N PRO A 8 4.04 -14.44 -4.08
CA PRO A 8 2.78 -14.16 -4.74
C PRO A 8 3.00 -13.97 -6.24
N THR A 9 2.03 -14.36 -7.05
CA THR A 9 2.06 -14.06 -8.49
C THR A 9 2.03 -12.55 -8.69
N ASP A 10 2.84 -12.03 -9.63
CA ASP A 10 2.87 -10.59 -9.94
C ASP A 10 1.49 -10.10 -10.38
N THR A 11 0.80 -9.40 -9.48
CA THR A 11 -0.41 -8.64 -9.79
C THR A 11 -0.02 -7.24 -10.22
N ALA A 12 -0.48 -6.83 -11.40
CA ALA A 12 -0.27 -5.47 -11.89
C ALA A 12 -0.77 -4.45 -10.87
N SER A 13 0.08 -3.51 -10.45
CA SER A 13 -0.24 -2.49 -9.45
C SER A 13 -1.48 -1.67 -9.83
N ASN A 14 -1.72 -1.46 -11.13
CA ASN A 14 -2.88 -0.74 -11.64
C ASN A 14 -4.25 -1.47 -11.45
N SER A 15 -4.27 -2.63 -10.79
CA SER A 15 -5.49 -3.40 -10.52
C SER A 15 -6.14 -3.08 -9.17
N PHE A 16 -5.48 -2.29 -8.31
CA PHE A 16 -6.01 -1.87 -7.01
C PHE A 16 -5.47 -0.49 -6.60
N ASP A 17 -6.26 0.26 -5.82
CA ASP A 17 -5.92 1.64 -5.48
C ASP A 17 -4.79 1.73 -4.45
N SER A 18 -3.93 2.73 -4.61
CA SER A 18 -2.98 3.14 -3.57
C SER A 18 -3.67 3.92 -2.44
N THR A 19 -3.01 4.01 -1.30
CA THR A 19 -3.46 4.85 -0.19
C THR A 19 -2.43 5.91 0.20
N ASN A 20 -2.93 7.11 0.49
CA ASN A 20 -2.19 8.23 1.05
C ASN A 20 -2.27 8.30 2.59
N ALA A 21 -2.91 7.32 3.23
CA ALA A 21 -2.98 7.21 4.68
C ALA A 21 -1.58 7.08 5.28
N LEU A 22 -1.37 7.75 6.41
CA LEU A 22 -0.07 7.77 7.08
C LEU A 22 0.30 6.38 7.63
N PRO A 23 1.59 6.00 7.62
CA PRO A 23 2.05 4.80 8.30
C PRO A 23 1.63 4.81 9.78
N GLY A 24 1.08 3.69 10.25
CA GLY A 24 0.71 3.50 11.66
C GLY A 24 -0.66 4.06 12.08
N THR A 25 -1.42 4.71 11.18
CA THR A 25 -2.78 5.14 11.50
C THR A 25 -3.80 4.01 11.37
N SER A 26 -4.91 4.12 12.10
CA SER A 26 -6.05 3.19 11.98
C SER A 26 -6.60 3.16 10.56
N GLU A 27 -6.74 4.32 9.91
CA GLU A 27 -7.18 4.43 8.51
C GLU A 27 -6.34 3.54 7.57
N LYS A 28 -5.01 3.52 7.75
CA LYS A 28 -4.15 2.66 6.93
C LYS A 28 -4.44 1.19 7.20
N LEU A 29 -4.60 0.81 8.47
CA LEU A 29 -4.91 -0.58 8.84
C LEU A 29 -6.25 -1.03 8.25
N ASP A 30 -7.27 -0.18 8.27
CA ASP A 30 -8.59 -0.49 7.72
C ASP A 30 -8.53 -0.77 6.20
N ILE A 31 -7.76 0.04 5.47
CA ILE A 31 -7.54 -0.15 4.02
C ILE A 31 -6.80 -1.46 3.75
N LEU A 32 -5.74 -1.76 4.52
CA LEU A 32 -4.96 -2.98 4.38
C LEU A 32 -5.79 -4.23 4.72
N ALA A 33 -6.64 -4.15 5.74
CA ALA A 33 -7.57 -5.22 6.10
C ALA A 33 -8.58 -5.48 4.96
N ALA A 34 -9.18 -4.44 4.39
CA ALA A 34 -10.10 -4.56 3.26
C ALA A 34 -9.43 -5.17 2.00
N ARG A 35 -8.14 -4.92 1.78
CA ARG A 35 -7.37 -5.60 0.71
C ARG A 35 -7.18 -7.08 1.00
N LEU A 36 -6.82 -7.41 2.23
CA LEU A 36 -6.63 -8.80 2.68
C LEU A 36 -7.92 -9.62 2.52
N GLU A 37 -9.07 -9.07 2.92
CA GLU A 37 -10.38 -9.71 2.76
C GLU A 37 -10.74 -10.00 1.29
N LYS A 38 -10.23 -9.18 0.36
CA LYS A 38 -10.42 -9.35 -1.09
C LYS A 38 -9.38 -10.26 -1.75
N GLY A 39 -8.40 -10.77 -1.00
CA GLY A 39 -7.28 -11.54 -1.54
C GLY A 39 -6.34 -10.70 -2.41
N LEU A 40 -6.34 -9.37 -2.24
CA LEU A 40 -5.42 -8.47 -2.94
C LEU A 40 -4.07 -8.39 -2.23
N PRO A 41 -3.00 -7.98 -2.94
CA PRO A 41 -1.74 -7.67 -2.30
C PRO A 41 -1.92 -6.64 -1.18
N LEU A 42 -1.21 -6.86 -0.07
CA LEU A 42 -1.29 -5.96 1.07
C LEU A 42 -0.76 -4.56 0.70
N TRP A 43 0.39 -4.51 0.02
CA TRP A 43 1.09 -3.28 -0.31
C TRP A 43 0.90 -2.87 -1.78
N HIS A 44 0.64 -1.59 -2.02
CA HIS A 44 0.73 -1.00 -3.35
C HIS A 44 2.07 -0.24 -3.51
N PRO A 45 2.76 -0.30 -4.66
CA PRO A 45 4.03 0.42 -4.89
C PRO A 45 3.93 1.95 -4.71
N SER A 46 2.75 2.52 -4.91
CA SER A 46 2.46 3.95 -4.69
C SER A 46 1.79 4.25 -3.34
N ASP A 47 1.70 3.29 -2.40
CA ASP A 47 1.26 3.60 -1.04
C ASP A 47 2.25 4.57 -0.37
N ARG A 48 1.74 5.52 0.41
CA ARG A 48 2.55 6.42 1.23
C ARG A 48 3.40 5.64 2.23
N ARG A 49 4.73 5.74 2.17
CA ARG A 49 5.64 4.99 3.05
C ARG A 49 6.18 5.83 4.20
N THR A 50 6.29 7.12 3.99
CA THR A 50 6.82 8.07 4.97
C THR A 50 5.88 9.26 5.17
N PHE A 51 6.17 10.08 6.18
CA PHE A 51 5.46 11.34 6.38
C PHE A 51 5.66 12.29 5.19
N ASP A 52 6.84 12.33 4.59
CA ASP A 52 7.16 13.26 3.50
C ASP A 52 6.69 12.76 2.11
N ASP A 53 6.23 11.51 2.01
CA ASP A 53 5.64 10.92 0.81
C ASP A 53 4.21 11.42 0.56
N ASN A 54 4.00 12.74 0.43
CA ASN A 54 2.75 13.30 -0.07
C ASN A 54 2.98 13.96 -1.45
N GLU A 55 2.00 13.76 -2.34
CA GLU A 55 1.97 14.38 -3.67
C GLU A 55 2.08 15.92 -3.61
N ALA A 56 1.64 16.53 -2.51
CA ALA A 56 1.80 17.97 -2.30
C ALA A 56 3.27 18.40 -2.10
N THR A 57 4.12 17.60 -1.44
CA THR A 57 5.56 17.93 -1.29
C THR A 57 6.33 17.69 -2.58
N ARG A 58 5.92 16.70 -3.39
CA ARG A 58 6.51 16.45 -4.73
C ARG A 58 6.29 17.61 -5.72
N SER A 59 5.27 18.43 -5.50
CA SER A 59 4.91 19.57 -6.36
C SER A 59 5.67 20.87 -6.03
N PHE A 60 6.40 20.93 -4.91
CA PHE A 60 7.18 22.11 -4.50
C PHE A 60 8.67 22.04 -4.87
N SER A 61 9.09 21.01 -5.62
CA SER A 61 10.48 20.84 -6.07
C SER A 61 10.74 21.37 -7.50
N LEU A 62 10.08 22.46 -7.90
CA LEU A 62 10.37 23.20 -9.14
C LEU A 62 11.06 24.53 -8.86
#